data_AF-A0A9D1SWE9-F1
#
_entry.id   AF-A0A9D1SWE9-F1
#
_cell.length_a   1.000
_cell.length_b   1.000
_cell.length_c   1.000
_cell.angle_alpha   90.00
_cell.angle_beta   90.00
_cell.angle_gamma   90.00
#
_symmetry.space_group_name_H-M   'P 1'
#
loop_
_entity.id
_entity.type
_entity.pdbx_description
1 polymer ?
#
loop_
_entity_poly.entity_id
_entity_poly.type
_entity_poly.pdbx_seq_one_letter_code
_entity_poly.pdbx_strand_id
1 'polypeptide(L)'
;MNLLFKISYGLYVLSAESEGKRSGCMINTLMQQTSSPERFSVTVNKQNFTHDLVAASGRFAVAVLSEKTSFDTIKGFGMRSGRDADKFEGAAYAEAENGCYVPTDGALGWFEMEVDGSVDMGTHTMFTARATRTVTLAEEGEALTYDYYQRFIKPRPQPVPAAEEGEVWVCKVCGYVHRGPLPADFVCPICKHGAQDFERIDGGATSAEIQNKNNSGKGEIVMAKWRCTVCGYVHEGPEPPEKCPLCKAPASKFVKVEETGMNWAAEHVIGVAEGAPEDIIAGLRANFEGECTEVGMYLAMSRAAHREGYPEIGLYWEKAALEEAEHAAKFAELLGEVVSPSTKINLEKRIEAENGATLGKFELAKRAKEEGLDAIHDTVHEMARDEARHGKAFLGLYERFFK
;
A
#
# COMPACT_ATOMS: atom_id res chain seq x y z
N MET A 1 7.96 10.42 -15.51
CA MET A 1 7.39 9.31 -14.71
C MET A 1 5.94 9.17 -15.15
N ASN A 2 5.51 8.01 -15.62
CA ASN A 2 4.14 7.83 -16.11
C ASN A 2 3.21 7.58 -14.91
N LEU A 3 2.25 8.48 -14.69
CA LEU A 3 1.30 8.46 -13.57
C LEU A 3 0.46 7.18 -13.55
N LEU A 4 0.25 6.54 -14.69
CA LEU A 4 -0.51 5.28 -14.79
C LEU A 4 0.09 4.15 -13.94
N PHE A 5 1.41 4.14 -13.72
CA PHE A 5 2.07 3.14 -12.86
C PHE A 5 1.92 3.41 -11.36
N LYS A 6 1.23 4.49 -10.96
CA LYS A 6 0.91 4.78 -9.56
C LYS A 6 -0.50 4.32 -9.17
N ILE A 7 -1.29 3.81 -10.11
CA ILE A 7 -2.60 3.23 -9.81
C ILE A 7 -2.39 1.80 -9.31
N SER A 8 -2.97 1.50 -8.16
CA SER A 8 -2.88 0.19 -7.52
C SER A 8 -3.88 -0.80 -8.13
N TYR A 9 -3.42 -2.02 -8.35
CA TYR A 9 -4.24 -3.13 -8.82
C TYR A 9 -3.85 -4.41 -8.10
N GLY A 10 -4.82 -5.28 -7.87
CA GLY A 10 -4.54 -6.70 -7.64
C GLY A 10 -4.13 -7.40 -8.94
N LEU A 11 -3.81 -8.68 -8.83
CA LEU A 11 -3.54 -9.54 -9.96
C LEU A 11 -4.41 -10.80 -9.88
N TYR A 12 -5.05 -11.13 -10.99
CA TYR A 12 -6.11 -12.15 -11.04
C TYR A 12 -5.94 -13.01 -12.29
N VAL A 13 -6.52 -14.22 -12.25
CA VAL A 13 -6.82 -14.97 -13.48
C VAL A 13 -8.31 -14.87 -13.74
N LEU A 14 -8.69 -14.29 -14.87
CA LEU A 14 -10.04 -14.42 -15.39
C LEU A 14 -10.10 -15.64 -16.30
N SER A 15 -11.08 -16.50 -16.11
CA SER A 15 -11.31 -17.69 -16.93
C SER A 15 -12.75 -17.78 -17.40
N ALA A 16 -12.92 -18.39 -18.56
CA ALA A 16 -14.23 -18.61 -19.16
C ALA A 16 -14.22 -19.92 -19.96
N GLU A 17 -15.41 -20.46 -20.15
CA GLU A 17 -15.70 -21.63 -20.97
C GLU A 17 -16.86 -21.29 -21.91
N SER A 18 -16.74 -21.73 -23.16
CA SER A 18 -17.82 -21.68 -24.14
C SER A 18 -17.64 -22.81 -25.16
N GLU A 19 -18.72 -23.58 -25.39
CA GLU A 19 -18.79 -24.63 -26.42
C GLU A 19 -17.67 -25.69 -26.31
N GLY A 20 -17.34 -26.10 -25.08
CA GLY A 20 -16.29 -27.09 -24.79
C GLY A 20 -14.87 -26.53 -24.88
N LYS A 21 -14.71 -25.21 -25.11
CA LYS A 21 -13.40 -24.54 -25.11
C LYS A 21 -13.26 -23.72 -23.85
N ARG A 22 -12.16 -23.96 -23.13
CA ARG A 22 -11.80 -23.23 -21.91
C ARG A 22 -10.53 -22.43 -22.09
N SER A 23 -10.46 -21.27 -21.44
CA SER A 23 -9.22 -20.51 -21.35
C SER A 23 -9.23 -19.53 -20.19
N GLY A 24 -8.06 -19.03 -19.84
CA GLY A 24 -7.90 -17.96 -18.86
C GLY A 24 -6.84 -16.95 -19.28
N CYS A 25 -6.90 -15.75 -18.73
CA CYS A 25 -5.91 -14.72 -18.93
C CYS A 25 -5.62 -13.97 -17.63
N MET A 26 -4.38 -13.52 -17.49
CA MET A 26 -4.01 -12.62 -16.40
C MET A 26 -4.69 -11.27 -16.61
N ILE A 27 -5.35 -10.77 -15.59
CA ILE A 27 -5.92 -9.43 -15.55
C ILE A 27 -5.51 -8.73 -14.26
N ASN A 28 -5.43 -7.41 -14.31
CA ASN A 28 -5.31 -6.55 -13.13
C ASN A 28 -6.52 -5.62 -12.97
N THR A 29 -7.33 -5.46 -14.03
CA THR A 29 -8.43 -4.49 -14.08
C THR A 29 -9.75 -5.14 -13.67
N LEU A 30 -9.86 -5.44 -12.36
CA LEU A 30 -11.06 -5.90 -11.68
C LEU A 30 -11.40 -4.92 -10.56
N MET A 31 -12.66 -4.53 -10.43
CA MET A 31 -13.11 -3.65 -9.33
C MET A 31 -14.56 -3.95 -8.97
N GLN A 32 -14.87 -3.99 -7.67
CA GLN A 32 -16.26 -4.01 -7.21
C GLN A 32 -16.90 -2.64 -7.41
N GLN A 33 -18.12 -2.62 -7.93
CA GLN A 33 -18.88 -1.41 -8.27
C GLN A 33 -20.06 -1.18 -7.32
N THR A 34 -20.74 -2.25 -6.90
CA THR A 34 -21.88 -2.17 -5.98
C THR A 34 -21.87 -3.32 -4.99
N SER A 35 -22.50 -3.11 -3.82
CA SER A 35 -22.67 -4.12 -2.77
C SER A 35 -24.04 -4.82 -2.79
N SER A 36 -25.07 -4.22 -3.41
CA SER A 36 -26.40 -4.83 -3.52
C SER A 36 -27.08 -4.47 -4.86
N PRO A 37 -27.12 -5.40 -5.83
CA PRO A 37 -26.39 -6.68 -5.84
C PRO A 37 -24.87 -6.45 -5.89
N GLU A 38 -24.09 -7.45 -5.49
CA GLU A 38 -22.63 -7.45 -5.65
C GLU A 38 -22.27 -7.46 -7.14
N ARG A 39 -21.79 -6.31 -7.65
CA ARG A 39 -21.37 -6.18 -9.04
C ARG A 39 -19.93 -5.78 -9.16
N PHE A 40 -19.33 -6.20 -10.25
CA PHE A 40 -17.95 -5.96 -10.60
C PHE A 40 -17.86 -5.41 -12.02
N SER A 41 -16.87 -4.58 -12.25
CA SER A 41 -16.37 -4.26 -13.59
C SER A 41 -15.10 -5.05 -13.84
N VAL A 42 -15.00 -5.67 -15.01
CA VAL A 42 -13.75 -6.30 -15.48
C VAL A 42 -13.45 -5.86 -16.90
N THR A 43 -12.21 -5.44 -17.15
CA THR A 43 -11.81 -4.96 -18.48
C THR A 43 -10.84 -5.94 -19.12
N VAL A 44 -11.18 -6.46 -20.29
CA VAL A 44 -10.42 -7.51 -20.98
C VAL A 44 -10.09 -7.06 -22.41
N ASN A 45 -8.85 -7.30 -22.83
CA ASN A 45 -8.40 -6.98 -24.17
C ASN A 45 -9.12 -7.85 -25.21
N LYS A 46 -9.64 -7.25 -26.28
CA LYS A 46 -10.39 -7.95 -27.35
C LYS A 46 -9.53 -8.96 -28.13
N GLN A 47 -8.20 -8.87 -28.04
CA GLN A 47 -7.29 -9.84 -28.66
C GLN A 47 -7.20 -11.15 -27.86
N ASN A 48 -7.53 -11.13 -26.57
CA ASN A 48 -7.44 -12.32 -25.73
C ASN A 48 -8.52 -13.32 -26.11
N PHE A 49 -8.17 -14.59 -26.28
CA PHE A 49 -9.18 -15.64 -26.51
C PHE A 49 -10.21 -15.72 -25.38
N THR A 50 -9.77 -15.46 -24.15
CA THR A 50 -10.66 -15.41 -22.98
C THR A 50 -11.72 -14.33 -23.11
N HIS A 51 -11.44 -13.18 -23.76
CA HIS A 51 -12.47 -12.17 -24.03
C HIS A 51 -13.60 -12.75 -24.89
N ASP A 52 -13.27 -13.46 -25.96
CA ASP A 52 -14.26 -14.05 -26.87
C ASP A 52 -15.12 -15.09 -26.14
N LEU A 53 -14.52 -15.88 -25.25
CA LEU A 53 -15.25 -16.85 -24.42
C LEU A 53 -16.23 -16.16 -23.47
N VAL A 54 -15.82 -15.08 -22.80
CA VAL A 54 -16.72 -14.27 -21.94
C VAL A 54 -17.87 -13.69 -22.74
N ALA A 55 -17.57 -13.12 -23.90
CA ALA A 55 -18.58 -12.50 -24.76
C ALA A 55 -19.59 -13.52 -25.31
N ALA A 56 -19.15 -14.75 -25.59
CA ALA A 56 -20.00 -15.82 -26.10
C ALA A 56 -20.84 -16.49 -25.01
N SER A 57 -20.26 -16.74 -23.83
CA SER A 57 -20.91 -17.51 -22.76
C SER A 57 -21.72 -16.66 -21.78
N GLY A 58 -21.43 -15.36 -21.69
CA GLY A 58 -21.98 -14.47 -20.66
C GLY A 58 -21.57 -14.84 -19.24
N ARG A 59 -20.58 -15.72 -19.05
CA ARG A 59 -20.16 -16.25 -17.75
C ARG A 59 -18.65 -16.35 -17.66
N PHE A 60 -18.11 -16.08 -16.48
CA PHE A 60 -16.68 -16.22 -16.21
C PHE A 60 -16.42 -16.44 -14.72
N ALA A 61 -15.20 -16.84 -14.38
CA ALA A 61 -14.72 -16.86 -13.01
C ALA A 61 -13.45 -16.02 -12.87
N VAL A 62 -13.21 -15.47 -11.68
CA VAL A 62 -12.03 -14.66 -11.39
C VAL A 62 -11.34 -15.17 -10.13
N ALA A 63 -10.16 -15.76 -10.29
CA ALA A 63 -9.30 -16.18 -9.19
C ALA A 63 -8.49 -15.00 -8.64
N VAL A 64 -8.54 -14.80 -7.32
CA VAL A 64 -7.68 -13.84 -6.62
C VAL A 64 -6.38 -14.55 -6.27
N LEU A 65 -5.26 -14.07 -6.82
CA LEU A 65 -3.95 -14.68 -6.62
C LEU A 65 -3.26 -14.16 -5.36
N SER A 66 -2.35 -14.95 -4.82
CA SER A 66 -1.50 -14.61 -3.68
C SER A 66 -0.03 -14.50 -4.07
N GLU A 67 0.80 -13.91 -3.21
CA GLU A 67 2.25 -13.85 -3.44
C GLU A 67 2.91 -15.25 -3.55
N LYS A 68 2.21 -16.31 -3.13
CA LYS A 68 2.66 -17.71 -3.26
C LYS A 68 2.36 -18.33 -4.62
N THR A 69 1.64 -17.65 -5.52
CA THR A 69 1.36 -18.16 -6.86
C THR A 69 2.63 -18.44 -7.62
N SER A 70 2.74 -19.65 -8.20
CA SER A 70 3.94 -20.03 -8.93
C SER A 70 4.14 -19.18 -10.18
N PHE A 71 5.41 -19.02 -10.58
CA PHE A 71 5.74 -18.37 -11.84
C PHE A 71 5.16 -19.11 -13.06
N ASP A 72 5.00 -20.44 -12.98
CA ASP A 72 4.43 -21.24 -14.05
C ASP A 72 2.96 -20.91 -14.29
N THR A 73 2.18 -20.69 -13.23
CA THR A 73 0.80 -20.21 -13.34
C THR A 73 0.76 -18.82 -13.99
N ILE A 74 1.58 -17.88 -13.52
CA ILE A 74 1.64 -16.51 -14.09
C ILE A 74 2.03 -16.55 -15.57
N LYS A 75 3.03 -17.35 -15.94
CA LYS A 75 3.49 -17.52 -17.32
C LYS A 75 2.43 -18.21 -18.18
N GLY A 76 1.79 -19.25 -17.66
CA GLY A 76 0.78 -20.04 -18.35
C GLY A 76 -0.43 -19.19 -18.75
N PHE A 77 -0.96 -18.39 -17.83
CA PHE A 77 -2.12 -17.54 -18.09
C PHE A 77 -1.76 -16.18 -18.69
N GLY A 78 -0.53 -15.69 -18.52
CA GLY A 78 -0.11 -14.35 -18.96
C GLY A 78 0.64 -14.28 -20.30
N MET A 79 1.33 -15.35 -20.72
CA MET A 79 2.23 -15.33 -21.88
C MET A 79 1.90 -16.34 -22.98
N ARG A 80 0.85 -17.16 -22.79
CA ARG A 80 0.36 -18.10 -23.80
C ARG A 80 -0.99 -17.63 -24.32
N SER A 81 -1.27 -17.89 -25.59
CA SER A 81 -2.59 -17.70 -26.18
C SER A 81 -3.46 -18.93 -25.90
N GLY A 82 -4.74 -18.70 -25.62
CA GLY A 82 -5.73 -19.77 -25.45
C GLY A 82 -6.24 -20.35 -26.76
N ARG A 83 -5.94 -19.70 -27.90
CA ARG A 83 -6.33 -20.21 -29.23
C ARG A 83 -5.49 -21.41 -29.64
N ASP A 84 -4.24 -21.44 -29.16
CA ASP A 84 -3.20 -22.36 -29.62
C ASP A 84 -2.89 -23.45 -28.59
N ALA A 85 -3.41 -23.34 -27.36
CA ALA A 85 -3.21 -24.33 -26.31
C ALA A 85 -4.30 -24.27 -25.22
N ASP A 86 -4.62 -25.43 -24.66
CA ASP A 86 -5.33 -25.49 -23.38
C ASP A 86 -4.38 -25.07 -22.26
N LYS A 87 -4.72 -23.96 -21.59
CA LYS A 87 -3.91 -23.41 -20.48
C LYS A 87 -4.12 -24.14 -19.17
N PHE A 88 -5.19 -24.94 -19.06
CA PHE A 88 -5.49 -25.74 -17.88
C PHE A 88 -4.90 -27.15 -17.97
N GLU A 89 -4.42 -27.56 -19.15
CA GLU A 89 -3.70 -28.82 -19.31
C GLU A 89 -2.39 -28.79 -18.51
N GLY A 90 -2.30 -29.66 -17.50
CA GLY A 90 -1.14 -29.72 -16.58
C GLY A 90 -1.13 -28.68 -15.47
N ALA A 91 -2.14 -27.81 -15.36
CA ALA A 91 -2.29 -26.88 -14.24
C ALA A 91 -3.22 -27.45 -13.17
N ALA A 92 -2.99 -27.12 -11.90
CA ALA A 92 -3.95 -27.40 -10.83
C ALA A 92 -5.16 -26.48 -10.97
N TYR A 93 -6.36 -27.05 -11.06
CA TYR A 93 -7.60 -26.30 -11.22
C TYR A 93 -8.79 -26.90 -10.47
N ALA A 94 -9.80 -26.08 -10.23
CA ALA A 94 -11.13 -26.46 -9.79
C ALA A 94 -12.17 -26.14 -10.88
N GLU A 95 -13.26 -26.90 -10.90
CA GLU A 95 -14.44 -26.60 -11.71
C GLU A 95 -15.41 -25.75 -10.87
N ALA A 96 -15.72 -24.57 -11.37
CA ALA A 96 -16.69 -23.66 -10.77
C ALA A 96 -18.13 -24.13 -11.07
N GLU A 97 -19.08 -23.75 -10.22
CA GLU A 97 -20.49 -24.15 -10.40
C GLU A 97 -21.11 -23.52 -11.67
N ASN A 98 -20.63 -22.35 -12.07
CA ASN A 98 -21.01 -21.72 -13.34
C ASN A 98 -20.40 -22.37 -14.61
N GLY A 99 -19.64 -23.47 -14.46
CA GLY A 99 -19.02 -24.23 -15.55
C GLY A 99 -17.64 -23.71 -16.00
N CYS A 100 -17.11 -22.67 -15.35
CA CYS A 100 -15.76 -22.17 -15.62
C CYS A 100 -14.68 -23.01 -14.90
N TYR A 101 -13.43 -22.84 -15.31
CA TYR A 101 -12.27 -23.50 -14.70
C TYR A 101 -11.41 -22.48 -13.97
N VAL A 102 -11.02 -22.75 -12.73
CA VAL A 102 -10.30 -21.79 -11.89
C VAL A 102 -8.95 -22.38 -11.49
N PRO A 103 -7.81 -21.73 -11.79
CA PRO A 103 -6.52 -22.22 -11.29
C PRO A 103 -6.48 -22.13 -9.76
N THR A 104 -6.02 -23.20 -9.10
CA THR A 104 -5.97 -23.27 -7.63
C THR A 104 -4.58 -23.00 -7.07
N ASP A 105 -3.54 -23.04 -7.91
CA ASP A 105 -2.17 -22.73 -7.51
C ASP A 105 -2.03 -21.26 -7.06
N GLY A 106 -1.85 -21.08 -5.75
CA GLY A 106 -1.73 -19.78 -5.10
C GLY A 106 -2.99 -18.92 -5.14
N ALA A 107 -4.17 -19.49 -5.40
CA ALA A 107 -5.43 -18.75 -5.33
C ALA A 107 -5.93 -18.62 -3.88
N LEU A 108 -6.29 -17.41 -3.45
CA LEU A 108 -6.94 -17.14 -2.16
C LEU A 108 -8.42 -17.53 -2.18
N GLY A 109 -9.03 -17.47 -3.35
CA GLY A 109 -10.44 -17.71 -3.59
C GLY A 109 -10.82 -17.24 -5.00
N TRP A 110 -12.08 -17.39 -5.36
CA TRP A 110 -12.61 -16.91 -6.63
C TRP A 110 -14.05 -16.44 -6.54
N PHE A 111 -14.42 -15.64 -7.53
CA PHE A 111 -15.78 -15.23 -7.80
C PHE A 111 -16.28 -15.90 -9.06
N GLU A 112 -17.51 -16.38 -9.02
CA GLU A 112 -18.26 -16.82 -10.20
C GLU A 112 -19.19 -15.71 -10.63
N MET A 113 -19.13 -15.34 -11.92
CA MET A 113 -19.71 -14.12 -12.44
C MET A 113 -20.63 -14.40 -13.62
N GLU A 114 -21.71 -13.63 -13.70
CA GLU A 114 -22.63 -13.58 -14.83
C GLU A 114 -22.66 -12.16 -15.39
N VAL A 115 -22.43 -12.01 -16.69
CA VAL A 115 -22.39 -10.71 -17.38
C VAL A 115 -23.80 -10.13 -17.46
N ASP A 116 -23.97 -8.90 -16.97
CA ASP A 116 -25.23 -8.15 -17.06
C ASP A 116 -25.14 -6.91 -17.98
N GLY A 117 -23.94 -6.59 -18.49
CA GLY A 117 -23.71 -5.50 -19.43
C GLY A 117 -22.28 -5.43 -19.94
N SER A 118 -22.06 -4.62 -20.98
CA SER A 118 -20.73 -4.35 -21.51
C SER A 118 -20.60 -2.94 -22.09
N VAL A 119 -19.39 -2.41 -22.07
CA VAL A 119 -19.01 -1.12 -22.64
C VAL A 119 -17.78 -1.31 -23.52
N ASP A 120 -17.85 -0.84 -24.76
CA ASP A 120 -16.72 -0.83 -25.69
C ASP A 120 -15.75 0.32 -25.33
N MET A 121 -14.51 -0.03 -24.99
CA MET A 121 -13.43 0.90 -24.64
C MET A 121 -12.34 0.96 -25.71
N GLY A 122 -12.68 0.61 -26.96
CA GLY A 122 -11.74 0.55 -28.08
C GLY A 122 -11.01 -0.79 -28.13
N THR A 123 -9.80 -0.84 -27.59
CA THR A 123 -8.96 -2.07 -27.59
C THR A 123 -9.43 -3.12 -26.58
N HIS A 124 -10.22 -2.70 -25.59
CA HIS A 124 -10.74 -3.55 -24.53
C HIS A 124 -12.27 -3.46 -24.50
N THR A 125 -12.89 -4.48 -23.91
CA THR A 125 -14.29 -4.44 -23.49
C THR A 125 -14.33 -4.44 -21.97
N MET A 126 -15.08 -3.51 -21.38
CA MET A 126 -15.41 -3.56 -19.96
C MET A 126 -16.71 -4.31 -19.80
N PHE A 127 -16.69 -5.47 -19.16
CA PHE A 127 -17.88 -6.22 -18.78
C PHE A 127 -18.33 -5.77 -17.38
N THR A 128 -19.63 -5.53 -17.23
CA THR A 128 -20.27 -5.48 -15.91
C THR A 128 -20.86 -6.85 -15.61
N ALA A 129 -20.64 -7.33 -14.40
CA ALA A 129 -21.06 -8.67 -14.02
C ALA A 129 -21.48 -8.72 -12.56
N ARG A 130 -22.46 -9.58 -12.28
CA ARG A 130 -22.94 -9.87 -10.94
C ARG A 130 -22.25 -11.14 -10.43
N ALA A 131 -21.80 -11.11 -9.17
CA ALA A 131 -21.32 -12.32 -8.50
C ALA A 131 -22.51 -13.25 -8.22
N THR A 132 -22.42 -14.48 -8.71
CA THR A 132 -23.40 -15.54 -8.45
C THR A 132 -22.96 -16.42 -7.29
N ARG A 133 -21.64 -16.55 -7.08
CA ARG A 133 -21.05 -17.32 -5.99
C ARG A 133 -19.64 -16.79 -5.67
N THR A 134 -19.28 -16.87 -4.39
CA THR A 134 -17.94 -16.56 -3.89
C THR A 134 -17.40 -17.78 -3.17
N VAL A 135 -16.15 -18.16 -3.46
CA VAL A 135 -15.46 -19.27 -2.82
C VAL A 135 -14.16 -18.78 -2.22
N THR A 136 -13.94 -19.07 -0.94
CA THR A 136 -12.71 -18.75 -0.21
C THR A 136 -11.94 -20.05 0.03
N LEU A 137 -10.67 -20.09 -0.38
CA LEU A 137 -9.77 -21.23 -0.15
C LEU A 137 -8.85 -21.03 1.06
N ALA A 138 -8.39 -19.80 1.28
CA ALA A 138 -7.53 -19.44 2.41
C ALA A 138 -8.11 -18.22 3.12
N GLU A 139 -8.29 -18.32 4.44
CA GLU A 139 -8.68 -17.18 5.28
C GLU A 139 -7.49 -16.22 5.51
N GLU A 140 -6.26 -16.72 5.35
CA GLU A 140 -5.02 -15.97 5.56
C GLU A 140 -4.08 -16.06 4.33
N GLY A 141 -3.59 -14.93 3.86
CA GLY A 141 -2.61 -14.85 2.77
C GLY A 141 -2.55 -13.47 2.11
N GLU A 142 -1.35 -13.05 1.70
CA GLU A 142 -1.15 -11.76 1.04
C GLU A 142 -1.53 -11.85 -0.45
N ALA A 143 -2.44 -10.98 -0.88
CA ALA A 143 -2.88 -10.91 -2.26
C ALA A 143 -1.75 -10.40 -3.17
N LEU A 144 -1.59 -11.03 -4.33
CA LEU A 144 -0.61 -10.63 -5.32
C LEU A 144 -1.02 -9.30 -5.95
N THR A 145 -0.26 -8.24 -5.68
CA THR A 145 -0.47 -6.94 -6.30
C THR A 145 0.30 -6.80 -7.61
N TYR A 146 -0.18 -5.92 -8.49
CA TYR A 146 0.53 -5.60 -9.73
C TYR A 146 1.90 -4.94 -9.46
N ASP A 147 2.03 -4.12 -8.41
CA ASP A 147 3.31 -3.54 -7.99
C ASP A 147 4.30 -4.63 -7.57
N TYR A 148 3.85 -5.57 -6.75
CA TYR A 148 4.66 -6.71 -6.32
C TYR A 148 5.16 -7.52 -7.53
N TYR A 149 4.25 -7.86 -8.45
CA TYR A 149 4.60 -8.56 -9.68
C TYR A 149 5.69 -7.82 -10.48
N GLN A 150 5.55 -6.50 -10.67
CA GLN A 150 6.55 -5.71 -11.42
C GLN A 150 7.92 -5.67 -10.73
N ARG A 151 7.94 -5.62 -9.39
CA ARG A 151 9.17 -5.44 -8.62
C ARG A 151 9.96 -6.72 -8.44
N PHE A 152 9.26 -7.82 -8.18
CA PHE A 152 9.86 -9.05 -7.68
C PHE A 152 9.74 -10.25 -8.63
N ILE A 153 8.67 -10.32 -9.43
CA ILE A 153 8.37 -11.51 -10.25
C ILE A 153 8.75 -11.31 -11.72
N LYS A 154 8.45 -10.15 -12.30
CA LYS A 154 8.65 -9.90 -13.73
C LYS A 154 10.15 -10.02 -14.08
N PRO A 155 10.53 -10.88 -15.04
CA PRO A 155 11.93 -11.05 -15.44
C PRO A 155 12.55 -9.73 -15.89
N ARG A 156 13.67 -9.35 -15.30
CA ARG A 156 14.42 -8.16 -15.70
C ARG A 156 15.36 -8.53 -16.88
N PRO A 157 15.47 -7.67 -17.91
CA PRO A 157 16.47 -7.88 -18.96
C PRO A 157 17.87 -7.98 -18.35
N GLN A 158 18.66 -8.97 -18.75
CA GLN A 158 20.05 -9.07 -18.29
C GLN A 158 20.92 -8.00 -18.99
N PRO A 159 21.86 -7.36 -18.27
CA PRO A 159 22.81 -6.45 -18.89
C PRO A 159 23.69 -7.21 -19.89
N VAL A 160 23.81 -6.66 -21.10
CA VAL A 160 24.60 -7.23 -22.18
C VAL A 160 26.07 -6.84 -22.00
N PRO A 161 27.05 -7.76 -22.19
CA PRO A 161 28.46 -7.41 -22.28
C PRO A 161 28.74 -6.39 -23.39
N ALA A 162 29.72 -5.51 -23.16
CA ALA A 162 30.15 -4.49 -24.12
C ALA A 162 30.47 -5.09 -25.51
N ALA A 163 30.12 -4.37 -26.58
CA ALA A 163 30.07 -4.90 -27.95
C ALA A 163 31.44 -5.00 -28.64
N GLU A 164 31.60 -6.05 -29.46
CA GLU A 164 32.38 -6.01 -30.71
C GLU A 164 31.46 -5.50 -31.84
N GLU A 165 32.03 -4.81 -32.83
CA GLU A 165 31.35 -4.06 -33.90
C GLU A 165 30.30 -4.90 -34.68
N GLY A 166 29.07 -4.38 -34.83
CA GLY A 166 28.00 -4.99 -35.63
C GLY A 166 26.63 -4.30 -35.46
N GLU A 167 25.68 -4.58 -36.36
CA GLU A 167 24.29 -4.06 -36.28
C GLU A 167 23.60 -4.52 -34.98
N VAL A 168 22.92 -3.60 -34.28
CA VAL A 168 22.21 -3.90 -33.03
C VAL A 168 20.74 -3.49 -33.15
N TRP A 169 19.86 -4.42 -32.82
CA TRP A 169 18.41 -4.25 -32.84
C TRP A 169 17.83 -4.49 -31.44
N VAL A 170 16.93 -3.62 -30.98
CA VAL A 170 16.29 -3.76 -29.67
C VAL A 170 14.78 -3.91 -29.82
N CYS A 171 14.24 -4.97 -29.21
CA CYS A 171 12.80 -5.21 -29.15
C CYS A 171 12.14 -4.18 -28.22
N LYS A 172 11.22 -3.37 -28.75
CA LYS A 172 10.50 -2.33 -28.02
C LYS A 172 9.55 -2.88 -26.95
N VAL A 173 9.20 -4.16 -27.02
CA VAL A 173 8.25 -4.82 -26.10
C VAL A 173 8.94 -5.34 -24.84
N CYS A 174 10.13 -5.95 -24.97
CA CYS A 174 10.80 -6.62 -23.85
C CYS A 174 12.26 -6.22 -23.65
N GLY A 175 12.83 -5.41 -24.53
CA GLY A 175 14.24 -5.01 -24.47
C GLY A 175 15.23 -6.09 -24.94
N TYR A 176 14.76 -7.18 -25.55
CA TYR A 176 15.66 -8.18 -26.16
C TYR A 176 16.54 -7.53 -27.23
N VAL A 177 17.84 -7.79 -27.16
CA VAL A 177 18.84 -7.25 -28.09
C VAL A 177 19.26 -8.33 -29.06
N HIS A 178 19.00 -8.12 -30.35
CA HIS A 178 19.49 -8.95 -31.45
C HIS A 178 20.72 -8.29 -32.08
N ARG A 179 21.71 -9.11 -32.47
CA ARG A 179 22.96 -8.65 -33.09
C ARG A 179 23.08 -9.22 -34.50
N GLY A 180 23.49 -8.38 -35.44
CA GLY A 180 23.56 -8.69 -36.87
C GLY A 180 22.26 -8.32 -37.62
N PRO A 181 22.19 -8.64 -38.91
CA PRO A 181 21.01 -8.38 -39.72
C PRO A 181 19.79 -9.05 -39.10
N LEU A 182 18.67 -8.34 -39.07
CA LEU A 182 17.39 -8.83 -38.56
C LEU A 182 16.57 -9.39 -39.73
N PRO A 183 16.38 -10.73 -39.83
CA PRO A 183 15.50 -11.30 -40.84
C PRO A 183 14.07 -10.75 -40.75
N ALA A 184 13.37 -10.63 -41.89
CA ALA A 184 12.00 -10.13 -41.91
C ALA A 184 11.01 -11.04 -41.15
N ASP A 185 11.34 -12.32 -41.01
CA ASP A 185 10.61 -13.34 -40.26
C ASP A 185 11.15 -13.56 -38.84
N PHE A 186 12.04 -12.69 -38.37
CA PHE A 186 12.64 -12.83 -37.04
C PHE A 186 11.58 -12.69 -35.94
N VAL A 187 11.53 -13.69 -35.06
CA VAL A 187 10.63 -13.69 -33.90
C VAL A 187 11.47 -13.53 -32.63
N CYS A 188 11.14 -12.53 -31.83
CA CYS A 188 11.81 -12.27 -30.57
C CYS A 188 11.78 -13.55 -29.69
N PRO A 189 12.94 -14.08 -29.26
CA PRO A 189 12.98 -15.32 -28.49
C PRO A 189 12.32 -15.17 -27.11
N ILE A 190 12.29 -13.95 -26.57
CA ILE A 190 11.68 -13.62 -25.26
C ILE A 190 10.17 -13.40 -25.39
N CYS A 191 9.73 -12.38 -26.13
CA CYS A 191 8.31 -11.97 -26.16
C CYS A 191 7.51 -12.46 -27.37
N LYS A 192 8.12 -13.23 -28.27
CA LYS A 192 7.49 -13.83 -29.47
C LYS A 192 6.87 -12.83 -30.47
N HIS A 193 7.18 -11.55 -30.34
CA HIS A 193 6.80 -10.52 -31.31
C HIS A 193 7.72 -10.55 -32.53
N GLY A 194 7.21 -10.15 -33.69
CA GLY A 194 7.94 -10.21 -34.96
C GLY A 194 8.95 -9.08 -35.14
N ALA A 195 9.69 -9.13 -36.25
CA ALA A 195 10.74 -8.17 -36.59
C ALA A 195 10.28 -6.71 -36.60
N GLN A 196 8.99 -6.45 -36.84
CA GLN A 196 8.39 -5.10 -36.80
C GLN A 196 8.49 -4.40 -35.43
N ASP A 197 8.67 -5.17 -34.36
CA ASP A 197 8.75 -4.66 -32.99
C ASP A 197 10.20 -4.37 -32.55
N PHE A 198 11.16 -4.50 -33.47
CA PHE A 198 12.56 -4.15 -33.25
C PHE A 198 12.91 -2.78 -33.83
N GLU A 199 13.76 -2.05 -33.11
CA GLU A 199 14.31 -0.77 -33.53
C GLU A 199 15.83 -0.87 -33.64
N ARG A 200 16.39 -0.32 -34.73
CA ARG A 200 17.83 -0.34 -34.99
C ARG A 200 18.51 0.78 -34.20
N ILE A 201 19.64 0.46 -33.58
CA ILE A 201 20.50 1.46 -32.93
C ILE A 201 21.76 1.61 -33.78
N ASP A 202 21.91 2.78 -34.43
CA ASP A 202 23.06 3.05 -35.30
C ASP A 202 24.32 3.39 -34.49
N GLY A 203 25.46 2.85 -34.96
CA GLY A 203 26.75 2.91 -34.30
C GLY A 203 27.22 4.34 -34.04
N GLY A 204 27.37 4.67 -32.76
CA GLY A 204 27.84 5.97 -32.30
C GLY A 204 27.47 6.30 -30.85
N ALA A 205 26.54 5.59 -30.23
CA ALA A 205 26.23 5.77 -28.81
C ALA A 205 27.25 5.01 -27.94
N THR A 206 28.03 5.75 -27.14
CA THR A 206 28.88 5.13 -26.11
C THR A 206 28.00 4.52 -25.02
N SER A 207 28.51 3.49 -24.34
CA SER A 207 27.84 2.86 -23.19
C SER A 207 27.37 3.88 -22.14
N ALA A 208 28.02 5.03 -22.01
CA ALA A 208 27.66 6.10 -21.09
C ALA A 208 26.36 6.86 -21.45
N GLU A 209 25.99 6.96 -22.73
CA GLU A 209 24.80 7.71 -23.16
C GLU A 209 23.51 6.89 -23.07
N ILE A 210 23.63 5.57 -23.05
CA ILE A 210 22.53 4.63 -22.78
C ILE A 210 22.42 4.30 -21.27
N GLN A 211 23.48 4.55 -20.48
CA GLN A 211 23.57 4.17 -19.05
C GLN A 211 23.01 5.18 -18.04
N ASN A 212 22.57 6.38 -18.44
CA ASN A 212 21.95 7.32 -17.48
C ASN A 212 20.45 7.10 -17.31
N LYS A 213 20.11 5.90 -16.79
CA LYS A 213 19.03 5.66 -15.83
C LYS A 213 19.22 4.25 -15.28
N ASN A 214 19.84 4.21 -14.10
CA ASN A 214 19.90 3.08 -13.18
C ASN A 214 21.02 2.05 -13.45
N ASN A 215 22.23 2.39 -13.03
CA ASN A 215 23.25 1.44 -12.54
C ASN A 215 23.46 1.75 -11.05
N SER A 216 23.65 0.79 -10.14
CA SER A 216 24.70 -0.25 -10.02
C SER A 216 24.18 -1.40 -9.11
N GLY A 217 24.63 -2.65 -9.09
CA GLY A 217 25.86 -3.36 -9.50
C GLY A 217 26.09 -4.51 -8.48
N LYS A 218 26.57 -5.68 -8.93
CA LYS A 218 26.54 -7.01 -8.25
C LYS A 218 27.73 -7.29 -7.29
N GLY A 219 27.54 -8.26 -6.39
CA GLY A 219 28.61 -9.06 -5.77
C GLY A 219 28.09 -9.92 -4.61
N GLU A 220 28.19 -11.25 -4.72
CA GLU A 220 27.91 -12.19 -3.62
C GLU A 220 29.00 -12.00 -2.56
N ILE A 221 28.69 -11.18 -1.55
CA ILE A 221 29.51 -10.90 -0.37
C ILE A 221 28.54 -11.07 0.79
N VAL A 222 28.96 -11.72 1.89
CA VAL A 222 28.14 -11.91 3.09
C VAL A 222 27.42 -10.59 3.40
N MET A 223 26.10 -10.57 3.13
CA MET A 223 25.35 -9.33 2.92
C MET A 223 25.04 -8.71 4.29
N ALA A 224 25.97 -7.91 4.81
CA ALA A 224 25.64 -6.98 5.88
C ALA A 224 24.73 -5.90 5.28
N LYS A 225 23.59 -5.64 5.93
CA LYS A 225 22.73 -4.52 5.57
C LYS A 225 23.11 -3.33 6.45
N TRP A 226 23.36 -2.18 5.85
CA TRP A 226 23.71 -0.95 6.53
C TRP A 226 22.62 0.08 6.26
N ARG A 227 21.98 0.59 7.31
CA ARG A 227 20.91 1.59 7.18
C ARG A 227 21.43 2.97 7.50
N CYS A 228 21.23 3.92 6.59
CA CYS A 228 21.47 5.32 6.85
C CYS A 228 20.44 5.85 7.86
N THR A 229 20.90 6.37 9.00
CA THR A 229 20.05 6.93 10.06
C THR A 229 19.41 8.27 9.70
N VAL A 230 19.85 8.90 8.59
CA VAL A 230 19.35 10.21 8.16
C VAL A 230 18.19 10.11 7.17
N CYS A 231 18.17 9.09 6.29
CA CYS A 231 17.14 8.97 5.26
C CYS A 231 16.60 7.55 5.05
N GLY A 232 17.03 6.60 5.88
CA GLY A 232 16.59 5.22 5.78
C GLY A 232 17.19 4.42 4.62
N TYR A 233 18.10 5.00 3.81
CA TYR A 233 18.78 4.27 2.74
C TYR A 233 19.45 3.00 3.27
N VAL A 234 18.99 1.83 2.82
CA VAL A 234 19.64 0.56 3.13
C VAL A 234 20.64 0.26 2.03
N HIS A 235 21.92 0.27 2.41
CA HIS A 235 23.01 -0.24 1.59
C HIS A 235 23.21 -1.71 1.90
N GLU A 236 23.20 -2.56 0.89
CA GLU A 236 23.53 -3.98 1.05
C GLU A 236 24.94 -4.20 0.49
N GLY A 237 25.88 -4.53 1.38
CA GLY A 237 27.30 -4.63 1.05
C GLY A 237 28.16 -4.91 2.30
N PRO A 238 29.42 -5.35 2.14
CA PRO A 238 30.29 -5.68 3.28
C PRO A 238 30.53 -4.50 4.23
N GLU A 239 30.52 -3.28 3.71
CA GLU A 239 30.82 -2.04 4.44
C GLU A 239 29.82 -0.93 4.04
N PRO A 240 29.56 0.07 4.92
CA PRO A 240 28.68 1.18 4.57
C PRO A 240 29.36 2.11 3.54
N PRO A 241 28.60 2.77 2.65
CA PRO A 241 29.15 3.63 1.62
C PRO A 241 29.73 4.92 2.23
N GLU A 242 30.83 5.44 1.66
CA GLU A 242 31.50 6.68 2.15
C GLU A 242 30.54 7.85 2.34
N LYS A 243 29.55 7.96 1.44
CA LYS A 243 28.43 8.91 1.53
C LYS A 243 27.14 8.23 1.12
N CYS A 244 26.07 8.55 1.84
CA CYS A 244 24.73 8.10 1.50
C CYS A 244 24.34 8.63 0.10
N PRO A 245 23.95 7.76 -0.83
CA PRO A 245 23.57 8.18 -2.18
C PRO A 245 22.26 8.98 -2.23
N LEU A 246 21.41 8.90 -1.19
CA LEU A 246 20.15 9.65 -1.11
C LEU A 246 20.32 11.02 -0.41
N CYS A 247 20.83 11.05 0.83
CA CYS A 247 20.93 12.28 1.62
C CYS A 247 22.35 12.85 1.75
N LYS A 248 23.35 12.21 1.13
CA LYS A 248 24.77 12.60 1.19
C LYS A 248 25.40 12.57 2.60
N ALA A 249 24.70 12.04 3.59
CA ALA A 249 25.24 11.84 4.94
C ALA A 249 26.52 10.97 4.91
N PRO A 250 27.52 11.25 5.76
CA PRO A 250 28.77 10.48 5.78
C PRO A 250 28.54 9.03 6.24
N ALA A 251 29.48 8.14 5.91
CA ALA A 251 29.46 6.73 6.33
C ALA A 251 29.21 6.52 7.82
N SER A 252 29.62 7.45 8.69
CA SER A 252 29.38 7.39 10.14
C SER A 252 27.90 7.40 10.54
N LYS A 253 27.00 7.79 9.62
CA LYS A 253 25.55 7.76 9.82
C LYS A 253 24.90 6.47 9.32
N PHE A 254 25.67 5.41 9.08
CA PHE A 254 25.15 4.08 8.77
C PHE A 254 25.28 3.14 9.96
N VAL A 255 24.19 2.43 10.25
CA VAL A 255 24.14 1.39 11.30
C VAL A 255 23.96 0.01 10.67
N LYS A 256 24.68 -1.00 11.15
CA LYS A 256 24.55 -2.39 10.70
C LYS A 256 23.21 -2.94 11.20
N VAL A 257 22.44 -3.54 10.31
CA VAL A 257 21.17 -4.20 10.61
C VAL A 257 21.47 -5.67 10.95
N GLU A 258 21.28 -6.07 12.21
CA GLU A 258 21.36 -7.47 12.63
C GLU A 258 20.03 -8.18 12.31
N GLU A 259 20.08 -9.42 11.82
CA GLU A 259 18.90 -10.20 11.36
C GLU A 259 17.94 -10.66 12.49
N THR A 260 18.12 -10.18 13.73
CA THR A 260 17.31 -10.58 14.89
C THR A 260 16.15 -9.63 15.22
N GLY A 261 15.79 -8.73 14.31
CA GLY A 261 14.56 -7.94 14.41
C GLY A 261 14.17 -7.32 13.07
N MET A 262 12.94 -7.58 12.61
CA MET A 262 12.33 -6.84 11.50
C MET A 262 12.21 -5.37 11.91
N ASN A 263 13.16 -4.54 11.49
CA ASN A 263 13.07 -3.09 11.65
C ASN A 263 12.66 -2.47 10.30
N TRP A 264 11.43 -1.98 10.18
CA TRP A 264 10.88 -1.41 8.94
C TRP A 264 11.52 -0.04 8.64
N ALA A 265 11.65 0.31 7.36
CA ALA A 265 12.35 1.53 6.92
C ALA A 265 11.62 2.85 7.26
N ALA A 266 10.34 2.76 7.64
CA ALA A 266 9.49 3.85 8.07
C ALA A 266 8.60 3.34 9.22
N GLU A 267 9.23 2.92 10.32
CA GLU A 267 8.46 2.79 11.57
C GLU A 267 7.97 4.18 11.95
N HIS A 268 6.68 4.30 12.28
CA HIS A 268 6.20 5.47 13.03
C HIS A 268 6.88 5.40 14.40
N VAL A 269 8.06 6.00 14.48
CA VAL A 269 8.83 6.09 15.71
C VAL A 269 8.28 7.29 16.48
N ILE A 270 7.81 7.05 17.68
CA ILE A 270 7.48 8.11 18.62
C ILE A 270 8.80 8.67 19.16
N GLY A 271 8.92 9.99 19.22
CA GLY A 271 10.11 10.69 19.71
C GLY A 271 11.19 10.93 18.65
N VAL A 272 10.85 11.02 17.36
CA VAL A 272 11.85 11.31 16.29
C VAL A 272 12.56 12.65 16.48
N ALA A 273 11.97 13.59 17.23
CA ALA A 273 12.61 14.86 17.58
C ALA A 273 13.65 14.73 18.71
N GLU A 274 13.82 13.56 19.33
CA GLU A 274 14.81 13.34 20.39
C GLU A 274 16.24 13.60 19.87
N GLY A 275 16.93 14.56 20.50
CA GLY A 275 18.26 14.99 20.08
C GLY A 275 18.29 16.10 19.01
N ALA A 276 17.13 16.65 18.63
CA ALA A 276 17.06 17.88 17.85
C ALA A 276 17.57 19.09 18.66
N PRO A 277 17.98 20.19 18.00
CA PRO A 277 18.30 21.46 18.66
C PRO A 277 17.17 21.94 19.59
N GLU A 278 17.53 22.48 20.75
CA GLU A 278 16.57 22.90 21.79
C GLU A 278 15.58 23.96 21.29
N ASP A 279 16.00 24.84 20.38
CA ASP A 279 15.12 25.83 19.75
C ASP A 279 14.02 25.17 18.90
N ILE A 280 14.34 24.05 18.23
CA ILE A 280 13.36 23.26 17.47
C ILE A 280 12.43 22.53 18.43
N ILE A 281 12.97 21.88 19.48
CA ILE A 281 12.14 21.18 20.48
C ILE A 281 11.20 22.16 21.19
N ALA A 282 11.68 23.33 21.58
CA ALA A 282 10.87 24.38 22.17
C ALA A 282 9.78 24.86 21.20
N GLY A 283 10.11 25.02 19.91
CA GLY A 283 9.13 25.31 18.87
C GLY A 283 8.05 24.24 18.76
N LEU A 284 8.43 22.96 18.76
CA LEU A 284 7.50 21.84 18.68
C LEU A 284 6.57 21.77 19.91
N ARG A 285 7.10 22.00 21.12
CA ARG A 285 6.29 22.09 22.35
C ARG A 285 5.30 23.26 22.29
N ALA A 286 5.77 24.43 21.84
CA ALA A 286 4.90 25.61 21.71
C ALA A 286 3.77 25.39 20.69
N ASN A 287 4.05 24.70 19.58
CA ASN A 287 3.00 24.32 18.63
C ASN A 287 2.04 23.31 19.26
N PHE A 288 2.54 22.25 19.92
CA PHE A 288 1.68 21.29 20.63
C PHE A 288 0.71 21.97 21.61
N GLU A 289 1.22 22.88 22.46
CA GLU A 289 0.40 23.65 23.40
C GLU A 289 -0.59 24.59 22.70
N GLY A 290 -0.17 25.22 21.61
CA GLY A 290 -1.00 26.07 20.75
C GLY A 290 -2.19 25.29 20.18
N GLU A 291 -1.92 24.18 19.49
CA GLU A 291 -2.96 23.35 18.87
C GLU A 291 -3.94 22.79 19.91
N CYS A 292 -3.43 22.30 21.06
CA CYS A 292 -4.30 21.85 22.16
C CYS A 292 -5.22 22.96 22.68
N THR A 293 -4.75 24.21 22.67
CA THR A 293 -5.55 25.38 23.05
C THR A 293 -6.61 25.69 22.00
N GLU A 294 -6.26 25.61 20.72
CA GLU A 294 -7.19 25.84 19.62
C GLU A 294 -8.35 24.84 19.61
N VAL A 295 -8.11 23.56 19.92
CA VAL A 295 -9.18 22.56 20.07
C VAL A 295 -10.25 23.02 21.06
N GLY A 296 -9.83 23.44 22.26
CA GLY A 296 -10.75 23.92 23.29
C GLY A 296 -11.46 25.20 22.88
N MET A 297 -10.76 26.11 22.21
CA MET A 297 -11.29 27.37 21.71
C MET A 297 -12.36 27.15 20.63
N TYR A 298 -12.09 26.32 19.61
CA TYR A 298 -13.06 26.02 18.55
C TYR A 298 -14.30 25.31 19.08
N LEU A 299 -14.15 24.36 20.03
CA LEU A 299 -15.32 23.74 20.67
C LEU A 299 -16.15 24.75 21.47
N ALA A 300 -15.52 25.72 22.14
CA ALA A 300 -16.24 26.79 22.83
C ALA A 300 -16.97 27.72 21.83
N MET A 301 -16.32 28.06 20.72
CA MET A 301 -16.91 28.86 19.63
C MET A 301 -18.08 28.13 18.95
N SER A 302 -17.97 26.80 18.75
CA SER A 302 -19.07 25.97 18.25
C SER A 302 -20.30 26.09 19.15
N ARG A 303 -20.11 25.92 20.48
CA ARG A 303 -21.20 26.05 21.45
C ARG A 303 -21.85 27.43 21.43
N ALA A 304 -21.08 28.49 21.17
CA ALA A 304 -21.62 29.83 21.00
C ALA A 304 -22.46 29.94 19.72
N ALA A 305 -21.93 29.49 18.57
CA ALA A 305 -22.65 29.49 17.30
C ALA A 305 -23.97 28.71 17.35
N HIS A 306 -24.00 27.56 18.01
CA HIS A 306 -25.23 26.79 18.21
C HIS A 306 -26.27 27.54 19.04
N ARG A 307 -25.86 28.25 20.10
CA ARG A 307 -26.78 29.06 20.92
C ARG A 307 -27.34 30.27 20.17
N GLU A 308 -26.57 30.82 19.24
CA GLU A 308 -27.00 31.90 18.35
C GLU A 308 -27.89 31.44 17.19
N GLY A 309 -28.00 30.11 16.97
CA GLY A 309 -28.81 29.54 15.91
C GLY A 309 -28.09 29.39 14.56
N TYR A 310 -26.75 29.34 14.57
CA TYR A 310 -25.92 29.07 13.38
C TYR A 310 -25.34 27.65 13.40
N PRO A 311 -26.14 26.61 13.09
CA PRO A 311 -25.70 25.22 13.21
C PRO A 311 -24.57 24.85 12.24
N GLU A 312 -24.56 25.41 11.03
CA GLU A 312 -23.51 25.13 10.03
C GLU A 312 -22.14 25.63 10.47
N ILE A 313 -22.10 26.84 11.06
CA ILE A 313 -20.87 27.42 11.62
C ILE A 313 -20.40 26.59 12.82
N GLY A 314 -21.33 26.19 13.69
CA GLY A 314 -21.02 25.33 14.84
C GLY A 314 -20.40 24.00 14.42
N LEU A 315 -20.99 23.33 13.43
CA LEU A 315 -20.46 22.07 12.87
C LEU A 315 -19.09 22.24 12.23
N TYR A 316 -18.85 23.36 11.55
CA TYR A 316 -17.52 23.63 10.98
C TYR A 316 -16.47 23.84 12.07
N TRP A 317 -16.81 24.53 13.17
CA TRP A 317 -15.90 24.65 14.31
C TRP A 317 -15.59 23.32 15.00
N GLU A 318 -16.56 22.42 15.11
CA GLU A 318 -16.29 21.05 15.59
C GLU A 318 -15.34 20.30 14.65
N LYS A 319 -15.51 20.48 13.34
CA LYS A 319 -14.62 19.88 12.34
C LYS A 319 -13.20 20.42 12.44
N ALA A 320 -13.04 21.74 12.55
CA ALA A 320 -11.74 22.40 12.73
C ALA A 320 -11.07 21.95 14.03
N ALA A 321 -11.82 21.82 15.13
CA ALA A 321 -11.28 21.30 16.39
C ALA A 321 -10.71 19.88 16.25
N LEU A 322 -11.30 19.01 15.42
CA LEU A 322 -10.75 17.68 15.16
C LEU A 322 -9.48 17.73 14.29
N GLU A 323 -9.37 18.72 13.40
CA GLU A 323 -8.17 18.92 12.58
C GLU A 323 -7.00 19.43 13.43
N GLU A 324 -7.23 20.36 14.35
CA GLU A 324 -6.19 20.78 15.29
C GLU A 324 -5.83 19.71 16.32
N ALA A 325 -6.78 18.87 16.73
CA ALA A 325 -6.48 17.72 17.58
C ALA A 325 -5.53 16.74 16.88
N GLU A 326 -5.68 16.56 15.56
CA GLU A 326 -4.78 15.76 14.73
C GLU A 326 -3.40 16.41 14.58
N HIS A 327 -3.33 17.76 14.48
CA HIS A 327 -2.05 18.47 14.51
C HIS A 327 -1.34 18.31 15.85
N ALA A 328 -2.04 18.49 16.97
CA ALA A 328 -1.51 18.28 18.31
C ALA A 328 -0.99 16.84 18.50
N ALA A 329 -1.74 15.84 18.03
CA ALA A 329 -1.32 14.43 18.10
C ALA A 329 0.01 14.18 17.37
N LYS A 330 0.19 14.76 16.18
CA LYS A 330 1.46 14.65 15.44
C LYS A 330 2.63 15.30 16.15
N PHE A 331 2.43 16.49 16.75
CA PHE A 331 3.48 17.12 17.55
C PHE A 331 3.83 16.30 18.79
N ALA A 332 2.83 15.71 19.47
CA ALA A 332 3.05 14.82 20.60
C ALA A 332 3.85 13.57 20.20
N GLU A 333 3.55 12.96 19.05
CA GLU A 333 4.30 11.82 18.52
C GLU A 333 5.74 12.19 18.14
N LEU A 334 5.94 13.35 17.50
CA LEU A 334 7.28 13.84 17.14
C LEU A 334 8.14 14.06 18.39
N LEU A 335 7.58 14.67 19.43
CA LEU A 335 8.26 14.93 20.70
C LEU A 335 8.51 13.65 21.51
N GLY A 336 7.52 12.75 21.56
CA GLY A 336 7.58 11.52 22.37
C GLY A 336 7.61 11.73 23.88
N GLU A 337 7.36 12.95 24.35
CA GLU A 337 7.41 13.31 25.78
C GLU A 337 6.14 12.87 26.53
N VAL A 338 4.98 13.00 25.86
CA VAL A 338 3.65 12.75 26.44
C VAL A 338 3.03 11.42 25.98
N VAL A 339 3.68 10.71 25.07
CA VAL A 339 3.22 9.43 24.50
C VAL A 339 4.40 8.46 24.37
N SER A 340 4.16 7.18 24.66
CA SER A 340 5.13 6.07 24.55
C SER A 340 4.73 5.13 23.41
N PRO A 341 5.69 4.42 22.77
CA PRO A 341 5.36 3.33 21.84
C PRO A 341 4.68 2.13 22.49
N SER A 342 4.63 2.04 23.83
CA SER A 342 3.93 0.98 24.54
C SER A 342 2.55 1.44 25.03
N THR A 343 1.49 0.82 24.50
CA THR A 343 0.12 1.02 24.98
C THR A 343 -0.03 0.77 26.47
N LYS A 344 0.72 -0.22 27.01
CA LYS A 344 0.73 -0.50 28.45
C LYS A 344 1.23 0.71 29.26
N ILE A 345 2.36 1.29 28.86
CA ILE A 345 2.96 2.45 29.53
C ILE A 345 2.03 3.68 29.39
N ASN A 346 1.40 3.86 28.23
CA ASN A 346 0.44 4.95 28.03
C ASN A 346 -0.76 4.84 28.98
N LEU A 347 -1.30 3.63 29.17
CA LEU A 347 -2.39 3.41 30.11
C LEU A 347 -1.97 3.68 31.56
N GLU A 348 -0.80 3.18 32.00
CA GLU A 348 -0.26 3.46 33.34
C GLU A 348 -0.12 4.97 33.58
N LYS A 349 0.53 5.69 32.65
CA LYS A 349 0.69 7.15 32.73
C LYS A 349 -0.64 7.90 32.76
N ARG A 350 -1.63 7.48 31.97
CA ARG A 350 -2.96 8.13 31.98
C ARG A 350 -3.73 7.83 33.26
N ILE A 351 -3.65 6.63 33.82
CA ILE A 351 -4.29 6.31 35.11
C ILE A 351 -3.76 7.24 36.21
N GLU A 352 -2.44 7.43 36.29
CA GLU A 352 -1.81 8.34 37.24
C GLU A 352 -2.19 9.80 36.99
N ALA A 353 -2.15 10.24 35.74
CA ALA A 353 -2.51 11.61 35.36
C ALA A 353 -3.98 11.93 35.69
N GLU A 354 -4.92 11.03 35.40
CA GLU A 354 -6.34 11.22 35.72
C GLU A 354 -6.60 11.28 37.23
N ASN A 355 -5.87 10.49 38.02
CA ASN A 355 -5.95 10.54 39.48
C ASN A 355 -5.51 11.92 40.00
N GLY A 356 -4.37 12.41 39.53
CA GLY A 356 -3.88 13.75 39.87
C GLY A 356 -4.83 14.87 39.43
N ALA A 357 -5.35 14.79 38.20
CA ALA A 357 -6.31 15.76 37.66
C ALA A 357 -7.63 15.77 38.43
N THR A 358 -8.12 14.60 38.84
CA THR A 358 -9.32 14.46 39.68
C THR A 358 -9.14 15.20 41.00
N LEU A 359 -8.00 14.99 41.68
CA LEU A 359 -7.72 15.66 42.95
C LEU A 359 -7.61 17.18 42.77
N GLY A 360 -6.82 17.65 41.80
CA GLY A 360 -6.62 19.07 41.55
C GLY A 360 -7.92 19.80 41.19
N LYS A 361 -8.76 19.21 40.32
CA LYS A 361 -10.08 19.77 39.96
C LYS A 361 -11.03 19.76 41.15
N PHE A 362 -10.99 18.73 42.00
CA PHE A 362 -11.82 18.70 43.21
C PHE A 362 -11.42 19.80 44.20
N GLU A 363 -10.13 20.03 44.41
CA GLU A 363 -9.63 21.12 45.26
C GLU A 363 -9.99 22.49 44.70
N LEU A 364 -9.88 22.69 43.39
CA LEU A 364 -10.29 23.93 42.74
C LEU A 364 -11.80 24.18 42.87
N ALA A 365 -12.63 23.16 42.64
CA ALA A 365 -14.07 23.26 42.82
C ALA A 365 -14.41 23.62 44.28
N LYS A 366 -13.78 22.96 45.25
CA LYS A 366 -13.97 23.25 46.68
C LYS A 366 -13.66 24.72 47.01
N ARG A 367 -12.52 25.24 46.52
CA ARG A 367 -12.16 26.66 46.69
C ARG A 367 -13.18 27.60 46.02
N ALA A 368 -13.64 27.28 44.81
CA ALA A 368 -14.67 28.05 44.13
C ALA A 368 -15.98 28.11 44.94
N LYS A 369 -16.34 27.01 45.63
CA LYS A 369 -17.50 26.97 46.53
C LYS A 369 -17.33 27.83 47.78
N GLU A 370 -16.13 27.81 48.37
CA GLU A 370 -15.77 28.64 49.53
C GLU A 370 -15.85 30.14 49.20
N GLU A 371 -15.50 30.53 47.97
CA GLU A 371 -15.61 31.91 47.45
C GLU A 371 -17.01 32.26 46.89
N GLY A 372 -17.98 31.36 46.96
CA GLY A 372 -19.35 31.59 46.47
C GLY A 372 -19.50 31.63 44.93
N LEU A 373 -18.53 31.09 44.19
CA LEU A 373 -18.52 31.04 42.72
C LEU A 373 -19.20 29.77 42.21
N ASP A 374 -20.52 29.66 42.43
CA ASP A 374 -21.29 28.42 42.22
C ASP A 374 -21.22 27.88 40.79
N ALA A 375 -21.31 28.74 39.76
CA ALA A 375 -21.23 28.29 38.36
C ALA A 375 -19.87 27.66 38.01
N ILE A 376 -18.78 28.17 38.60
CA ILE A 376 -17.44 27.63 38.42
C ILE A 376 -17.30 26.32 39.20
N HIS A 377 -17.78 26.29 40.45
CA HIS A 377 -17.80 25.07 41.25
C HIS A 377 -18.52 23.94 40.51
N ASP A 378 -19.76 24.16 40.07
CA ASP A 378 -20.59 23.09 39.50
C ASP A 378 -19.96 22.51 38.23
N THR A 379 -19.44 23.40 37.35
CA THR A 379 -18.76 22.99 36.11
C THR A 379 -17.47 22.22 36.40
N VAL A 380 -16.61 22.73 37.27
CA VAL A 380 -15.31 22.08 37.56
C VAL A 380 -15.51 20.79 38.36
N HIS A 381 -16.53 20.74 39.22
CA HIS A 381 -16.88 19.54 39.97
C HIS A 381 -17.41 18.42 39.05
N GLU A 382 -18.21 18.76 38.03
CA GLU A 382 -18.59 17.82 36.98
C GLU A 382 -17.37 17.28 36.23
N MET A 383 -16.46 18.17 35.82
CA MET A 383 -15.21 17.77 35.17
C MET A 383 -14.34 16.86 36.05
N ALA A 384 -14.32 17.07 37.37
CA ALA A 384 -13.61 16.19 38.30
C ALA A 384 -14.20 14.76 38.31
N ARG A 385 -15.53 14.62 38.14
CA ARG A 385 -16.17 13.31 38.01
C ARG A 385 -15.84 12.64 36.68
N ASP A 386 -15.70 13.42 35.62
CA ASP A 386 -15.28 12.91 34.32
C ASP A 386 -13.86 12.34 34.38
N GLU A 387 -12.91 13.03 35.01
CA GLU A 387 -11.55 12.48 35.17
C GLU A 387 -11.54 11.19 35.99
N ALA A 388 -12.36 11.10 37.05
CA ALA A 388 -12.51 9.86 37.81
C ALA A 388 -13.09 8.72 36.95
N ARG A 389 -14.01 9.02 36.02
CA ARG A 389 -14.58 8.06 35.07
C ARG A 389 -13.54 7.65 34.03
N HIS A 390 -12.77 8.59 33.47
CA HIS A 390 -11.66 8.32 32.56
C HIS A 390 -10.62 7.40 33.22
N GLY A 391 -10.17 7.74 34.43
CA GLY A 391 -9.22 6.93 35.20
C GLY A 391 -9.71 5.50 35.45
N LYS A 392 -10.98 5.31 35.82
CA LYS A 392 -11.58 3.97 35.97
C LYS A 392 -11.64 3.20 34.65
N ALA A 393 -11.98 3.86 33.55
CA ALA A 393 -12.00 3.23 32.24
C ALA A 393 -10.61 2.77 31.81
N PHE A 394 -9.58 3.63 31.98
CA PHE A 394 -8.20 3.27 31.67
C PHE A 394 -7.69 2.13 32.57
N LEU A 395 -8.01 2.15 33.87
CA LEU A 395 -7.67 1.06 34.79
C LEU A 395 -8.32 -0.26 34.35
N GLY A 396 -9.60 -0.25 34.00
CA GLY A 396 -10.29 -1.44 33.52
C GLY A 396 -9.69 -2.00 32.23
N LEU A 397 -9.27 -1.13 31.30
CA LEU A 397 -8.56 -1.54 30.08
C LEU A 397 -7.17 -2.12 30.40
N TYR A 398 -6.43 -1.47 31.30
CA TYR A 398 -5.12 -1.95 31.73
C TYR A 398 -5.21 -3.34 32.35
N GLU A 399 -6.14 -3.53 33.29
CA GLU A 399 -6.34 -4.82 33.95
C GLU A 399 -6.85 -5.90 32.99
N ARG A 400 -7.66 -5.55 32.00
CA ARG A 400 -8.18 -6.54 31.03
C ARG A 400 -7.10 -7.10 30.10
N PHE A 401 -6.12 -6.28 29.71
CA PHE A 401 -5.18 -6.64 28.64
C PHE A 401 -3.75 -6.90 29.12
N PHE A 402 -3.37 -6.45 30.33
CA PHE A 402 -1.97 -6.45 30.78
C PHE A 402 -1.73 -7.00 32.19
N LYS A 403 -2.76 -7.52 32.87
CA LYS A 403 -2.71 -8.12 34.20
C LYS A 403 -3.52 -9.41 34.21
#